data_AF-A0A2E6I5N0-F1
#
_entry.id   AF-A0A2E6I5N0-F1
#
_cell.length_a   1.000
_cell.length_b   1.000
_cell.length_c   1.000
_cell.angle_alpha   90.00
_cell.angle_beta   90.00
_cell.angle_gamma   90.00
#
_symmetry.space_group_name_H-M   'P 1'
#
loop_
_entity.id
_entity.type
_entity.pdbx_description
1 polymer ?
#
loop_
_entity_poly.entity_id
_entity_poly.type
_entity_poly.pdbx_seq_one_letter_code
_entity_poly.pdbx_strand_id
1 'polypeptide(L)'
;MSERDYSSIVDGVRALQRERCRVLDDIAGHPVLTVELGNEDHPNIYINAGTHGNEPAGVEAALRFLENGAERWSRLFRLTVVPCLCPHA
;
A
#
# COMPACT_ATOMS: atom_id res chain seq x y z
N MET A 1 -22.23 9.96 1.38
CA MET A 1 -21.12 8.99 1.28
C MET A 1 -19.92 9.71 1.86
N SER A 2 -19.41 9.30 3.03
CA SER A 2 -18.35 10.06 3.68
C SER A 2 -17.08 9.97 2.85
N GLU A 3 -16.46 11.12 2.63
CA GLU A 3 -15.08 11.26 2.19
C GLU A 3 -14.24 10.30 3.04
N ARG A 4 -13.57 9.33 2.41
CA ARG A 4 -12.74 8.37 3.15
C ARG A 4 -11.56 9.14 3.70
N ASP A 5 -11.31 9.01 4.99
CA ASP A 5 -10.19 9.69 5.62
C ASP A 5 -8.88 9.04 5.18
N TYR A 6 -8.19 9.68 4.23
CA TYR A 6 -6.90 9.21 3.74
C TYR A 6 -5.88 9.03 4.87
N SER A 7 -5.99 9.81 5.95
CA SER A 7 -5.09 9.67 7.10
C SER A 7 -5.21 8.29 7.76
N SER A 8 -6.42 7.71 7.80
CA SER A 8 -6.64 6.36 8.32
C SER A 8 -5.93 5.26 7.50
N ILE A 9 -5.79 5.47 6.18
CA ILE A 9 -5.05 4.56 5.29
C ILE A 9 -3.55 4.68 5.58
N VAL A 10 -3.04 5.91 5.67
CA VAL A 10 -1.62 6.18 6.00
C VAL A 10 -1.25 5.58 7.35
N ASP A 11 -2.08 5.78 8.36
CA ASP A 11 -1.87 5.25 9.70
C ASP A 11 -1.93 3.72 9.71
N GLY A 12 -2.88 3.12 8.98
CA GLY A 12 -2.98 1.67 8.82
C GLY A 12 -1.73 1.06 8.22
N VAL A 13 -1.21 1.63 7.13
CA VAL A 13 0.03 1.14 6.49
C VAL A 13 1.23 1.30 7.42
N ARG A 14 1.37 2.43 8.10
CA ARG A 14 2.46 2.67 9.05
C ARG A 14 2.40 1.74 10.26
N ALA A 15 1.20 1.40 10.73
CA ALA A 15 1.01 0.46 11.82
C ALA A 15 1.40 -0.97 11.40
N LEU A 16 1.00 -1.39 10.20
CA LEU A 16 1.26 -2.75 9.69
C LEU A 16 2.71 -2.96 9.28
N GLN A 17 3.34 -1.94 8.69
CA GLN A 17 4.61 -2.08 7.95
C GLN A 17 5.62 -0.99 8.32
N ARG A 18 5.66 -0.57 9.60
CA ARG A 18 6.44 0.59 10.08
C ARG A 18 7.87 0.70 9.54
N GLU A 19 8.60 -0.41 9.53
CA GLU A 19 10.02 -0.45 9.12
C GLU A 19 10.20 -0.60 7.60
N ARG A 20 9.15 -1.00 6.90
CA ARG A 20 9.17 -1.34 5.47
C ARG A 20 8.42 -0.35 4.61
N CYS A 21 7.59 0.51 5.22
CA CYS A 21 6.88 1.57 4.51
C CYS A 21 7.79 2.77 4.28
N ARG A 22 7.68 3.36 3.10
CA ARG A 22 8.38 4.59 2.71
C ARG A 22 7.40 5.51 2.02
N VAL A 23 7.66 6.81 2.06
CA VAL A 23 6.95 7.77 1.20
C VAL A 23 7.52 7.63 -0.20
N LEU A 24 6.67 7.27 -1.15
CA LEU A 24 6.99 7.23 -2.57
C LEU A 24 6.92 8.63 -3.17
N ASP A 25 5.86 9.37 -2.84
CA ASP A 25 5.63 10.74 -3.31
C ASP A 25 4.64 11.48 -2.41
N ASP A 26 4.39 12.75 -2.68
CA ASP A 26 3.32 13.56 -2.11
C ASP A 26 2.35 14.01 -3.22
N ILE A 27 1.05 13.72 -3.03
CA ILE A 27 0.01 14.17 -3.95
C ILE A 27 -0.95 15.05 -3.15
N ALA A 28 -0.97 16.34 -3.47
CA ALA A 28 -1.85 17.33 -2.84
C ALA A 28 -1.75 17.38 -1.30
N GLY A 29 -0.55 17.21 -0.74
CA GLY A 29 -0.32 17.20 0.71
C GLY A 29 -0.60 15.85 1.38
N HIS A 30 -0.86 14.81 0.60
CA HIS A 30 -1.10 13.46 1.09
C HIS A 30 0.06 12.52 0.67
N PRO A 31 0.73 11.86 1.63
CA PRO A 31 1.88 11.02 1.32
C PRO A 31 1.44 9.69 0.70
N VAL A 32 1.84 9.46 -0.55
CA VAL A 32 1.70 8.15 -1.20
C VAL A 32 2.73 7.21 -0.61
N LEU A 33 2.27 6.14 0.03
CA LEU A 33 3.15 5.16 0.66
C LEU A 33 3.45 3.99 -0.28
N THR A 34 4.66 3.47 -0.17
CA THR A 34 5.07 2.19 -0.73
C THR A 34 5.56 1.27 0.37
N VAL A 35 5.35 -0.04 0.24
CA VAL A 35 5.93 -1.07 1.09
C VAL A 35 6.70 -2.05 0.22
N GLU A 36 7.97 -2.27 0.56
CA GLU A 36 8.83 -3.25 -0.12
C GLU A 36 9.12 -4.45 0.77
N LEU A 37 8.99 -5.66 0.23
CA LEU A 37 9.29 -6.92 0.93
C LEU A 37 9.97 -7.92 -0.02
N GLY A 38 10.80 -8.81 0.53
CA GLY A 38 11.43 -9.91 -0.21
C GLY A 38 12.89 -9.62 -0.58
N ASN A 39 13.52 -10.62 -1.22
CA ASN A 39 14.94 -10.58 -1.62
C ASN A 39 15.09 -9.97 -3.02
N GLU A 40 16.19 -9.26 -3.27
CA GLU A 40 16.52 -8.63 -4.55
C GLU A 40 16.67 -9.63 -5.71
N ASP A 41 17.06 -10.88 -5.42
CA ASP A 41 17.19 -11.95 -6.42
C ASP A 41 15.85 -12.58 -6.83
N HIS A 42 14.76 -12.26 -6.12
CA HIS A 42 13.43 -12.81 -6.44
C HIS A 42 12.75 -12.03 -7.58
N PRO A 43 11.85 -12.67 -8.36
CA PRO A 43 11.07 -11.97 -9.36
C PRO A 43 10.24 -10.83 -8.75
N ASN A 44 10.19 -9.70 -9.46
CA ASN A 44 9.51 -8.49 -9.01
C ASN A 44 8.02 -8.53 -9.31
N ILE A 45 7.19 -8.22 -8.30
CA ILE A 45 5.75 -8.01 -8.43
C ILE A 45 5.40 -6.63 -7.88
N TYR A 46 4.70 -5.84 -8.70
CA TYR A 46 4.13 -4.57 -8.31
C TYR A 46 2.62 -4.69 -8.09
N ILE A 47 2.14 -4.22 -6.95
CA ILE A 47 0.73 -4.21 -6.58
C ILE A 47 0.34 -2.76 -6.31
N ASN A 48 -0.61 -2.25 -7.09
CA ASN A 48 -1.21 -0.93 -6.90
C ASN A 48 -2.68 -1.08 -6.53
N ALA A 49 -3.14 -0.20 -5.65
CA ALA A 49 -4.55 0.00 -5.36
C ALA A 49 -4.91 1.49 -5.25
N GLY A 50 -6.21 1.78 -5.28
CA GLY A 50 -6.73 3.14 -5.16
C GLY A 50 -6.29 4.06 -6.30
N THR A 51 -6.19 3.54 -7.53
CA THR A 51 -5.96 4.39 -8.71
C THR A 51 -7.10 5.39 -8.88
N HIS A 52 -8.34 4.97 -8.60
CA HIS A 52 -9.49 5.86 -8.44
C HIS A 52 -9.87 5.90 -6.95
N GLY A 53 -9.86 7.07 -6.32
CA GLY A 53 -10.11 7.15 -4.86
C GLY A 53 -11.53 6.78 -4.46
N ASN A 54 -12.49 6.82 -5.38
CA ASN A 54 -13.86 6.35 -5.16
C ASN A 54 -14.05 4.81 -5.23
N GLU A 55 -12.98 4.04 -5.48
CA GLU A 55 -12.98 2.56 -5.53
C GLU A 55 -12.34 1.95 -4.25
N PRO A 56 -13.11 1.78 -3.15
CA PRO A 56 -12.57 1.35 -1.85
C PRO A 56 -12.00 -0.05 -1.81
N ALA A 57 -12.57 -0.97 -2.57
CA ALA A 57 -12.30 -2.39 -2.42
C ALA A 57 -10.84 -2.74 -2.69
N GLY A 58 -10.21 -2.07 -3.67
CA GLY A 58 -8.79 -2.28 -3.97
C GLY A 58 -7.88 -1.85 -2.82
N VAL A 59 -8.17 -0.70 -2.20
CA VAL A 59 -7.40 -0.19 -1.06
C VAL A 59 -7.51 -1.16 0.12
N GLU A 60 -8.72 -1.58 0.47
CA GLU A 60 -8.92 -2.55 1.55
C GLU A 60 -8.22 -3.88 1.26
N ALA A 61 -8.30 -4.38 0.02
CA ALA A 61 -7.62 -5.61 -0.38
C ALA A 61 -6.09 -5.49 -0.24
N ALA A 62 -5.50 -4.33 -0.59
CA ALA A 62 -4.08 -4.08 -0.42
C ALA A 62 -3.69 -4.01 1.07
N LEU A 63 -4.49 -3.38 1.92
CA LEU A 63 -4.27 -3.34 3.37
C LEU A 63 -4.33 -4.76 3.97
N ARG A 64 -5.35 -5.55 3.62
CA ARG A 64 -5.48 -6.94 4.06
C ARG A 64 -4.35 -7.83 3.56
N PHE A 65 -3.86 -7.59 2.34
CA PHE A 65 -2.69 -8.26 1.80
C PHE A 65 -1.43 -7.92 2.59
N LEU A 66 -1.20 -6.64 2.91
CA LEU A 66 -0.06 -6.22 3.74
C LEU A 66 -0.13 -6.78 5.16
N GLU A 67 -1.33 -6.94 5.71
CA GLU A 67 -1.56 -7.52 7.03
C GLU A 67 -1.31 -9.04 7.06
N ASN A 68 -1.83 -9.79 6.08
CA ASN A 68 -1.93 -11.26 6.20
C ASN A 68 -1.19 -12.04 5.10
N GLY A 69 -0.93 -11.43 3.95
CA GLY A 69 -0.46 -12.13 2.74
C GLY A 69 0.99 -11.85 2.40
N ALA A 70 1.44 -10.60 2.55
CA ALA A 70 2.69 -10.12 1.98
C ALA A 70 3.92 -10.89 2.48
N GLU A 71 3.98 -11.24 3.76
CA GLU A 71 5.12 -11.98 4.35
C GLU A 71 5.22 -13.43 3.88
N ARG A 72 4.09 -14.05 3.51
CA ARG A 72 4.11 -15.40 2.91
C ARG A 72 4.71 -15.35 1.50
N TRP A 73 4.30 -14.35 0.71
CA TRP A 73 4.68 -14.23 -0.69
C TRP A 73 6.06 -13.61 -0.88
N SER A 74 6.55 -12.80 0.06
CA SER A 74 7.90 -12.22 0.04
C SER A 74 9.02 -13.27 0.02
N ARG A 75 8.71 -14.50 0.46
CA ARG A 75 9.62 -15.66 0.39
C ARG A 75 9.86 -16.17 -1.03
N LEU A 76 8.99 -15.80 -1.99
CA LEU A 76 9.04 -16.24 -3.39
C LEU A 76 9.25 -15.07 -4.35
N PHE A 77 8.84 -13.87 -3.96
CA PHE A 77 8.81 -12.67 -4.81
C PHE A 77 9.39 -11.47 -4.08
N ARG A 78 9.94 -10.52 -4.84
CA ARG A 78 10.16 -9.15 -4.37
C ARG A 78 8.88 -8.37 -4.63
N LEU A 79 8.24 -7.90 -3.57
CA LEU A 79 6.96 -7.23 -3.60
C LEU A 79 7.17 -5.73 -3.45
N THR A 80 6.54 -4.94 -4.30
CA THR A 80 6.35 -3.50 -4.12
C THR A 80 4.85 -3.21 -4.09
N VAL A 81 4.35 -2.70 -2.97
CA VAL A 81 2.91 -2.48 -2.75
C VAL A 81 2.65 -1.00 -2.52
N VAL A 82 1.82 -0.40 -3.38
CA VAL A 82 1.29 0.95 -3.22
C VAL A 82 -0.21 0.84 -2.91
N PRO A 83 -0.61 0.90 -1.63
CA PRO A 83 -1.97 0.55 -1.20
C PRO A 83 -3.02 1.62 -1.55
N CYS A 84 -2.61 2.85 -1.81
CA CYS A 84 -3.50 3.92 -2.27
C CYS A 84 -2.70 4.96 -3.07
N LEU A 85 -2.86 4.94 -4.40
CA LEU A 85 -2.17 5.86 -5.30
C LEU A 85 -2.87 7.23 -5.39
N CYS A 86 -4.21 7.25 -5.39
CA CYS A 86 -5.01 8.46 -5.49
C CYS A 86 -5.68 8.77 -4.14
N PRO A 87 -5.17 9.76 -3.39
CA PRO A 87 -5.78 10.17 -2.13
C PRO A 87 -7.16 10.83 -2.30
N HIS A 88 -7.50 11.29 -3.51
CA HIS A 88 -8.74 12.01 -3.80
C HIS A 88 -9.87 11.06 -4.21
N ALA A 89 -11.00 11.17 -3.50
CA ALA A 89 -12.27 10.54 -3.84
C ALA A 89 -13.33 11.59 -4.19
#